data_AF-A0A956PFP5-F1
#
_entry.id   AF-A0A956PFP5-F1
#
_cell.length_a   1.000
_cell.length_b   1.000
_cell.length_c   1.000
_cell.angle_alpha   90.00
_cell.angle_beta   90.00
_cell.angle_gamma   90.00
#
_symmetry.space_group_name_H-M   'P 1'
#
loop_
_entity.id
_entity.type
_entity.pdbx_description
1 polymer ?
#
loop_
_entity_poly.entity_id
_entity_poly.type
_entity_poly.pdbx_seq_one_letter_code
_entity_poly.pdbx_strand_id
1 'polypeptide(L)'
;MTKTDPPDWISSVRNMLYFYLRERAERRCAPHEIPQKGAETFHPSWVKVWRNLASELYYRLRSARTRRLFADCFTHTLCSIPQGALHGENLHKIADLMRNEQRWEDLRDVMMLCLSSTSYISQEKVQKEDQ
;
A
#
# COMPACT_ATOMS: atom_id res chain seq x y z
N MET A 1 12.77 -0.31 27.66
CA MET A 1 12.41 -0.73 26.28
C MET A 1 11.02 -1.34 26.33
N THR A 2 10.00 -0.60 25.94
CA THR A 2 8.64 -1.14 25.77
C THR A 2 8.67 -2.07 24.57
N LYS A 3 8.53 -3.38 24.80
CA LYS A 3 8.24 -4.35 23.73
C LYS A 3 6.92 -3.89 23.10
N THR A 4 7.02 -3.28 21.93
CA THR A 4 5.83 -2.90 21.17
C THR A 4 5.35 -4.19 20.52
N ASP A 5 4.12 -4.60 20.85
CA ASP A 5 3.54 -5.80 20.23
C ASP A 5 3.58 -5.65 18.70
N PRO A 6 3.87 -6.73 17.96
CA PRO A 6 3.90 -6.66 16.52
C PRO A 6 2.54 -6.19 16.00
N PRO A 7 2.50 -5.30 14.99
CA PRO A 7 1.24 -4.88 14.40
C PRO A 7 0.49 -6.11 13.90
N ASP A 8 -0.83 -6.10 13.97
CA ASP A 8 -1.61 -7.20 13.40
C ASP A 8 -1.31 -7.36 11.89
N TRP A 9 -1.71 -8.49 11.33
CA TRP A 9 -1.42 -8.80 9.93
C TRP A 9 -2.12 -7.87 8.93
N ILE A 10 -3.28 -7.27 9.29
CA ILE A 10 -3.98 -6.27 8.46
C ILE A 10 -3.17 -4.97 8.45
N SER A 11 -2.70 -4.53 9.61
CA SER A 11 -1.80 -3.40 9.77
C SER A 11 -0.50 -3.61 8.97
N SER A 12 -0.01 -4.85 8.91
CA SER A 12 1.14 -5.21 8.08
C SER A 12 0.84 -5.15 6.58
N VAL A 13 -0.34 -5.61 6.13
CA VAL A 13 -0.80 -5.42 4.75
C VAL A 13 -0.91 -3.95 4.39
N ARG A 14 -1.44 -3.12 5.30
CA ARG A 14 -1.50 -1.66 5.11
C ARG A 14 -0.12 -1.05 4.96
N ASN A 15 0.84 -1.44 5.80
CA ASN A 15 2.22 -0.96 5.72
C ASN A 15 2.90 -1.41 4.42
N MET A 16 2.71 -2.68 4.01
CA MET A 16 3.20 -3.19 2.72
C MET A 16 2.70 -2.31 1.57
N LEU A 17 1.39 -2.05 1.53
CA LEU A 17 0.77 -1.23 0.50
C LEU A 17 1.28 0.21 0.55
N TYR A 18 1.43 0.78 1.75
CA TYR A 18 2.01 2.12 1.92
C TYR A 18 3.40 2.21 1.32
N PHE A 19 4.31 1.27 1.66
CA PHE A 19 5.66 1.26 1.12
C PHE A 19 5.67 1.08 -0.39
N TYR A 20 4.87 0.16 -0.91
CA TYR A 20 4.73 -0.04 -2.35
C TYR A 20 4.28 1.22 -3.08
N LEU A 21 3.23 1.89 -2.58
CA LEU A 21 2.68 3.10 -3.18
C LEU A 21 3.67 4.26 -3.08
N ARG A 22 4.33 4.42 -1.93
CA ARG A 22 5.33 5.48 -1.70
C ARG A 22 6.50 5.35 -2.65
N GLU A 23 7.08 4.16 -2.73
CA GLU A 23 8.21 3.85 -3.62
C GLU A 23 7.90 4.25 -5.08
N ARG A 24 6.72 3.85 -5.57
CA ARG A 24 6.30 4.17 -6.93
C ARG A 24 5.93 5.65 -7.14
N ALA A 25 5.38 6.29 -6.12
CA ALA A 25 5.03 7.71 -6.18
C ALA A 25 6.31 8.57 -6.22
N GLU A 26 7.30 8.26 -5.39
CA GLU A 26 8.60 8.95 -5.36
C GLU A 26 9.33 8.87 -6.71
N ARG A 27 9.17 7.76 -7.46
CA ARG A 27 9.70 7.64 -8.83
C ARG A 27 8.98 8.50 -9.89
N ARG A 28 7.76 8.95 -9.61
CA ARG A 28 6.89 9.68 -10.55
C ARG A 28 6.73 11.17 -10.20
N CYS A 29 7.28 11.60 -9.07
CA CYS A 29 7.21 12.98 -8.58
C CYS A 29 8.59 13.64 -8.60
N ALA A 30 8.62 14.96 -8.75
CA ALA A 30 9.85 15.73 -8.57
C ALA A 30 10.23 15.78 -7.07
N PRO A 31 11.52 15.93 -6.72
CA PRO A 31 11.98 15.89 -5.33
C PRO A 31 11.27 16.87 -4.38
N HIS A 32 10.88 18.05 -4.86
CA HIS A 32 10.17 19.07 -4.06
C HIS A 32 8.69 18.75 -3.83
N GLU A 33 8.11 17.81 -4.59
CA GLU A 33 6.72 17.37 -4.44
C GLU A 33 6.57 16.24 -3.42
N ILE A 34 7.68 15.56 -3.07
CA ILE A 34 7.69 14.39 -2.18
C ILE A 34 7.51 14.85 -0.72
N PRO A 35 6.52 14.32 0.01
CA PRO A 35 6.28 14.71 1.39
C PRO A 35 7.38 14.20 2.32
N GLN A 36 7.89 15.11 3.13
CA GLN A 36 8.76 14.80 4.25
C GLN A 36 8.01 14.01 5.33
N LYS A 37 8.74 13.31 6.19
CA LYS A 37 8.17 12.57 7.30
C LYS A 37 7.47 13.55 8.26
N GLY A 38 6.18 13.32 8.53
CA GLY A 38 5.38 14.19 9.40
C GLY A 38 4.80 15.43 8.72
N ALA A 39 4.84 15.51 7.38
CA ALA A 39 4.24 16.63 6.66
C ALA A 39 2.74 16.80 7.00
N GLU A 40 2.35 18.03 7.33
CA GLU A 40 0.96 18.39 7.62
C GLU A 40 0.14 18.59 6.34
N THR A 41 0.81 19.04 5.27
CA THR A 41 0.23 19.26 3.94
C THR A 41 1.00 18.51 2.85
N PHE A 42 0.33 18.23 1.74
CA PHE A 42 0.85 17.48 0.60
C PHE A 42 0.76 18.30 -0.68
N HIS A 43 1.77 18.18 -1.53
CA HIS A 43 1.77 18.78 -2.87
C HIS A 43 0.65 18.16 -3.74
N PRO A 44 -0.09 18.94 -4.54
CA PRO A 44 -1.17 18.44 -5.39
C PRO A 44 -0.73 17.31 -6.33
N SER A 45 0.45 17.45 -6.98
CA SER A 45 1.02 16.41 -7.85
C SER A 45 1.23 15.09 -7.11
N TRP A 46 1.76 15.13 -5.89
CA TRP A 46 1.96 13.93 -5.07
C TRP A 46 0.62 13.23 -4.80
N VAL A 47 -0.39 13.99 -4.37
CA VAL A 47 -1.72 13.46 -4.08
C VAL A 47 -2.34 12.82 -5.32
N LYS A 48 -2.20 13.47 -6.48
CA LYS A 48 -2.69 12.95 -7.77
C LYS A 48 -1.99 11.64 -8.15
N VAL A 49 -0.65 11.60 -8.09
CA VAL A 49 0.16 10.41 -8.40
C VAL A 49 -0.19 9.26 -7.45
N TRP A 50 -0.26 9.54 -6.14
CA TRP A 50 -0.60 8.58 -5.11
C TRP A 50 -1.97 7.95 -5.33
N ARG A 51 -3.00 8.78 -5.56
CA ARG A 51 -4.37 8.31 -5.85
C ARG A 51 -4.41 7.45 -7.11
N ASN A 52 -3.74 7.86 -8.18
CA ASN A 52 -3.69 7.09 -9.42
C ASN A 52 -3.04 5.72 -9.21
N LEU A 53 -1.92 5.65 -8.49
CA LEU A 53 -1.24 4.39 -8.17
C LEU A 53 -2.10 3.46 -7.31
N ALA A 54 -2.78 4.02 -6.29
CA ALA A 54 -3.67 3.26 -5.43
C ALA A 54 -4.86 2.69 -6.22
N SER A 55 -5.48 3.50 -7.08
CA SER A 55 -6.58 3.07 -7.96
C SER A 55 -6.12 2.01 -8.97
N GLU A 56 -4.96 2.19 -9.61
CA GLU A 56 -4.40 1.23 -10.56
C GLU A 56 -4.21 -0.14 -9.90
N LEU A 57 -3.60 -0.18 -8.71
CA LEU A 57 -3.42 -1.42 -7.97
C LEU A 57 -4.76 -2.03 -7.53
N TYR A 58 -5.70 -1.21 -7.07
CA TYR A 58 -7.04 -1.66 -6.68
C TYR A 58 -7.75 -2.35 -7.85
N TYR A 59 -7.77 -1.73 -9.04
CA TYR A 59 -8.42 -2.31 -10.21
C TYR A 59 -7.71 -3.59 -10.69
N ARG A 60 -6.37 -3.64 -10.62
CA ARG A 60 -5.62 -4.87 -10.89
C ARG A 60 -6.01 -6.00 -9.96
N LEU A 61 -6.05 -5.76 -8.65
CA LEU A 61 -6.48 -6.75 -7.65
C LEU A 61 -7.92 -7.19 -7.86
N ARG A 62 -8.83 -6.25 -8.15
CA ARG A 62 -10.23 -6.54 -8.47
C ARG A 62 -10.38 -7.41 -9.72
N SER A 63 -9.51 -7.22 -10.71
CA SER A 63 -9.52 -8.03 -11.95
C SER A 63 -8.87 -9.40 -11.79
N ALA A 64 -8.09 -9.62 -10.72
CA ALA A 64 -7.44 -10.89 -10.42
C ALA A 64 -8.43 -11.92 -9.85
N ARG A 65 -9.25 -12.49 -10.75
CA ARG A 65 -10.30 -13.47 -10.40
C ARG A 65 -9.78 -14.88 -10.11
N THR A 66 -8.49 -15.13 -10.32
CA THR A 66 -7.88 -16.43 -10.04
C THR A 66 -6.73 -16.26 -9.06
N ARG A 67 -6.47 -17.30 -8.26
CA ARG A 67 -5.35 -17.33 -7.31
C ARG A 67 -4.01 -17.05 -8.01
N ARG A 68 -3.82 -17.55 -9.23
CA ARG A 68 -2.61 -17.31 -10.02
C ARG A 68 -2.43 -15.82 -10.35
N LEU A 69 -3.46 -15.18 -10.90
CA LEU A 69 -3.40 -13.75 -11.23
C LEU A 69 -3.20 -12.89 -9.98
N PHE A 70 -3.83 -13.28 -8.87
CA PHE A 70 -3.64 -12.62 -7.59
C PHE A 70 -2.22 -12.82 -7.07
N ALA A 71 -1.67 -14.03 -7.14
CA ALA A 71 -0.29 -14.35 -6.75
C ALA A 71 0.70 -13.48 -7.51
N ASP A 72 0.57 -13.40 -8.84
CA ASP A 72 1.45 -12.61 -9.69
C ASP A 72 1.42 -11.12 -9.29
N CYS A 73 0.22 -10.59 -9.02
CA CYS A 73 0.06 -9.20 -8.54
C CYS A 73 0.63 -9.00 -7.13
N PHE A 74 0.36 -9.94 -6.23
CA PHE A 74 0.79 -9.90 -4.83
C PHE A 74 2.30 -9.98 -4.70
N THR A 75 2.95 -10.92 -5.39
CA THR A 75 4.40 -11.08 -5.39
C THR A 75 5.10 -9.86 -5.94
N HIS A 76 4.63 -9.29 -7.06
CA HIS A 76 5.17 -8.02 -7.55
C HIS A 76 5.04 -6.88 -6.54
N THR A 77 3.95 -6.83 -5.78
CA THR A 77 3.75 -5.83 -4.73
C THR A 77 4.73 -6.03 -3.58
N LEU A 78 4.78 -7.25 -3.03
CA LEU A 78 5.61 -7.62 -1.90
C LEU A 78 7.11 -7.47 -2.20
N CYS A 79 7.58 -7.90 -3.38
CA CYS A 79 8.99 -7.82 -3.75
C CYS A 79 9.47 -6.39 -4.05
N SER A 80 8.58 -5.41 -4.12
CA SER A 80 8.92 -4.01 -4.37
C SER A 80 9.17 -3.20 -3.09
N ILE A 81 8.96 -3.79 -1.90
CA ILE A 81 9.13 -3.07 -0.62
C ILE A 81 10.53 -3.34 -0.02
N PRO A 82 11.07 -2.42 0.80
CA PRO A 82 12.35 -2.63 1.48
C PRO A 82 12.37 -3.86 2.38
N GLN A 83 13.50 -4.56 2.44
CA GLN A 83 13.70 -5.67 3.38
C GLN A 83 13.58 -5.16 4.82
N GLY A 84 12.84 -5.88 5.67
CA GLY A 84 12.57 -5.48 7.05
C GLY A 84 11.40 -4.48 7.22
N ALA A 85 10.76 -4.03 6.14
CA ALA A 85 9.55 -3.20 6.21
C ALA A 85 8.35 -3.94 6.84
N LEU A 86 8.37 -5.28 6.82
CA LEU A 86 7.38 -6.14 7.45
C LEU A 86 8.02 -6.99 8.53
N HIS A 87 7.27 -7.22 9.61
CA HIS A 87 7.67 -8.15 10.64
C HIS A 87 7.60 -9.60 10.13
N GLY A 88 8.60 -10.43 10.46
CA GLY A 88 8.73 -11.78 9.92
C GLY A 88 7.50 -12.67 10.15
N GLU A 89 6.92 -12.61 11.36
CA GLU A 89 5.71 -13.36 11.70
C GLU A 89 4.51 -12.98 10.82
N ASN A 90 4.34 -11.68 10.53
CA ASN A 90 3.27 -11.20 9.67
C ASN A 90 3.52 -11.56 8.20
N LEU A 91 4.78 -11.55 7.76
CA LEU A 91 5.14 -12.03 6.43
C LEU A 91 4.80 -13.51 6.26
N HIS A 92 5.11 -14.34 7.26
CA HIS A 92 4.72 -15.76 7.26
C HIS A 92 3.21 -15.93 7.21
N LYS A 93 2.46 -15.21 8.05
CA LYS A 93 1.00 -15.26 8.05
C LYS A 93 0.38 -14.84 6.71
N ILE A 94 0.90 -13.77 6.09
CA ILE A 94 0.44 -13.32 4.77
C ILE A 94 0.78 -14.37 3.70
N ALA A 95 1.97 -14.97 3.75
CA ALA A 95 2.35 -16.05 2.85
C ALA A 95 1.46 -17.28 3.01
N ASP A 96 1.06 -17.62 4.23
CA ASP A 96 0.15 -18.74 4.51
C ASP A 96 -1.26 -18.48 3.98
N LEU A 97 -1.78 -17.26 4.14
CA LEU A 97 -3.05 -16.84 3.53
C LEU A 97 -3.01 -16.97 2.00
N MET A 98 -1.90 -16.56 1.38
CA MET A 98 -1.70 -16.65 -0.07
C MET A 98 -1.62 -18.11 -0.56
N ARG A 99 -1.01 -19.01 0.23
CA ARG A 99 -0.86 -20.44 -0.13
C ARG A 99 -2.16 -21.21 0.04
N ASN A 100 -3.02 -20.81 0.97
CA ASN A 100 -4.27 -21.49 1.25
C ASN A 100 -5.34 -21.17 0.18
N GLU A 101 -5.79 -22.20 -0.53
CA GLU A 101 -6.74 -22.06 -1.64
C GLU A 101 -8.11 -21.50 -1.24
N GLN A 102 -8.48 -21.61 0.04
CA GLN A 102 -9.74 -21.09 0.57
C GLN A 102 -9.62 -19.68 1.15
N ARG A 103 -8.40 -19.16 1.33
CA ARG A 103 -8.16 -17.92 2.10
C ARG A 103 -7.41 -16.82 1.35
N TRP A 104 -6.93 -17.10 0.14
CA TRP A 104 -6.25 -16.07 -0.67
C TRP A 104 -7.20 -14.91 -1.02
N GLU A 105 -8.51 -15.18 -1.11
CA GLU A 105 -9.53 -14.15 -1.32
C GLU A 105 -9.66 -13.21 -0.13
N ASP A 106 -9.57 -13.71 1.11
CA ASP A 106 -9.55 -12.85 2.32
C ASP A 106 -8.40 -11.85 2.25
N LEU A 107 -7.21 -12.31 1.82
CA LEU A 107 -6.04 -11.45 1.68
C LEU A 107 -6.26 -10.41 0.57
N ARG A 108 -6.82 -10.82 -0.58
CA ARG A 108 -7.17 -9.90 -1.68
C ARG A 108 -8.14 -8.83 -1.20
N ASP A 109 -9.18 -9.22 -0.48
CA ASP A 109 -10.23 -8.33 -0.01
C ASP A 109 -9.69 -7.34 1.03
N VAL A 110 -8.84 -7.80 1.96
CA VAL A 110 -8.13 -6.91 2.89
C VAL A 110 -7.21 -5.92 2.17
N MET A 111 -6.46 -6.36 1.15
CA MET A 111 -5.65 -5.44 0.33
C MET A 111 -6.52 -4.40 -0.36
N MET A 112 -7.66 -4.82 -0.94
CA MET A 112 -8.59 -3.91 -1.60
C MET A 112 -9.21 -2.89 -0.63
N LEU A 113 -9.57 -3.31 0.59
CA LEU A 113 -10.07 -2.43 1.66
C LEU A 113 -9.00 -1.43 2.13
N CYS A 114 -7.75 -1.87 2.25
CA CYS A 114 -6.63 -0.98 2.57
C CYS A 114 -6.41 0.04 1.45
N LEU A 115 -6.54 -0.36 0.18
CA LEU A 115 -6.40 0.55 -0.96
C LEU A 115 -7.54 1.57 -1.06
N SER A 116 -8.78 1.17 -0.78
CA SER A 116 -9.91 2.09 -0.77
C SER A 116 -9.81 3.14 0.35
N SER A 117 -9.11 2.84 1.44
CA SER A 117 -8.86 3.83 2.50
C SER A 117 -7.66 4.73 2.21
N THR A 118 -6.69 4.30 1.40
CA THR A 118 -5.50 5.11 1.05
C THR A 118 -5.77 6.18 -0.02
N SER A 119 -6.92 6.16 -0.70
CA SER A 119 -7.34 7.25 -1.59
C SER A 119 -7.79 8.51 -0.82
N TYR A 120 -8.04 8.40 0.49
CA TYR A 120 -8.52 9.48 1.33
C TYR A 120 -7.37 10.34 1.90
N ILE A 121 -6.73 11.13 1.06
CA ILE A 121 -6.02 12.33 1.53
C ILE A 121 -7.06 13.44 1.60
N SER A 122 -7.36 13.95 2.81
CA SER A 122 -8.31 15.05 3.01
C SER A 122 -7.93 16.25 2.13
N GLN A 123 -8.92 16.86 1.48
CA GLN A 123 -8.70 18.05 0.65
C GLN A 123 -8.06 19.20 1.44
N GLU A 124 -8.35 19.30 2.74
CA GLU A 124 -7.77 20.30 3.65
C GLU A 124 -6.26 20.14 3.83
N LYS A 125 -5.72 18.94 3.61
CA LYS A 125 -4.29 18.64 3.69
C LYS A 125 -3.56 18.81 2.36
N VAL A 126 -4.25 19.23 1.31
CA VAL A 126 -3.62 19.49 0.01
C VAL A 126 -3.25 20.96 -0.05
N GLN A 127 -2.01 21.27 -0.39
CA GLN A 127 -1.57 22.65 -0.60
C GLN A 127 -2.47 23.29 -1.66
N LYS A 128 -2.96 24.50 -1.39
CA LYS A 128 -3.69 25.26 -2.40
C LYS A 128 -2.67 25.68 -3.45
N GLU A 129 -2.94 25.39 -4.72
CA GLU A 129 -2.17 25.98 -5.80
C GLU A 129 -2.39 27.49 -5.71
N ASP A 130 -1.31 28.26 -5.52
CA ASP A 130 -1.36 29.70 -5.70
C ASP A 130 -1.74 29.95 -7.17
N GLN A 131 -2.91 30.55 -7.39
CA GLN A 131 -3.42 30.92 -8.72
C GLN A 131 -2.63 32.07 -9.31
#